data_AF-A0A3D5SCZ5-F1
#
_entry.id   AF-A0A3D5SCZ5-F1
#
_cell.length_a   1.000
_cell.length_b   1.000
_cell.length_c   1.000
_cell.angle_alpha   90.00
_cell.angle_beta   90.00
_cell.angle_gamma   90.00
#
_symmetry.space_group_name_H-M   'P 1'
#
loop_
_entity.id
_entity.type
_entity.pdbx_description
1 polymer ?
#
loop_
_entity_poly.entity_id
_entity_poly.type
_entity_poly.pdbx_seq_one_letter_code
_entity_poly.pdbx_strand_id
1 'polypeptide(L)'
;MPTKLLKNFDQETFLRDYWQKKPLLIKGGLAGWQNPITADELAGLALEDHVESRLIHARPIANSITESQWILEQGPFSEQRLSSLDE
;
A
#
# COMPACT_ATOMS: atom_id res chain seq x y z
N MET A 1 -9.31 0.39 -24.21
CA MET A 1 -8.28 0.72 -23.21
C MET A 1 -6.93 0.78 -23.92
N PRO A 2 -6.11 1.83 -23.75
CA PRO A 2 -4.81 1.88 -24.40
C PRO A 2 -3.89 0.78 -23.84
N THR A 3 -3.33 -0.01 -24.73
CA THR A 3 -2.60 -1.27 -24.45
C THR A 3 -1.20 -1.09 -23.86
N LYS A 4 -0.73 0.14 -23.64
CA LYS A 4 0.59 0.45 -23.06
C LYS A 4 0.45 1.44 -21.90
N LEU A 5 0.14 0.90 -20.72
CA LEU A 5 0.01 1.69 -19.49
C LEU A 5 1.38 2.01 -18.86
N LEU A 6 2.37 1.12 -19.00
CA LEU A 6 3.69 1.25 -18.37
C LEU A 6 4.73 1.77 -19.38
N LYS A 7 5.31 2.95 -19.10
CA LYS A 7 6.49 3.45 -19.81
C LYS A 7 7.71 2.59 -19.49
N ASN A 8 8.64 2.48 -20.45
CA ASN A 8 9.88 1.72 -20.31
C ASN A 8 9.67 0.25 -19.91
N PHE A 9 8.53 -0.34 -20.30
CA PHE A 9 8.18 -1.72 -20.04
C PHE A 9 8.17 -2.55 -21.33
N ASP A 10 8.95 -3.63 -21.34
CA ASP A 10 8.90 -4.67 -22.36
C ASP A 10 8.33 -5.96 -21.76
N GLN A 11 7.19 -6.40 -22.30
CA GLN A 11 6.45 -7.54 -21.79
C GLN A 11 7.20 -8.86 -21.99
N GLU A 12 7.88 -9.03 -23.13
CA GLU A 12 8.60 -10.27 -23.43
C GLU A 12 9.79 -10.45 -22.48
N THR A 13 10.61 -9.40 -22.33
CA THR A 13 11.70 -9.41 -21.34
C THR A 13 11.18 -9.61 -19.92
N PHE A 14 10.05 -8.98 -19.54
CA PHE A 14 9.47 -9.15 -18.20
C PHE A 14 9.08 -10.60 -17.91
N LEU A 15 8.33 -11.25 -18.82
CA LEU A 15 7.89 -12.63 -18.64
C LEU A 15 9.06 -13.62 -18.68
N ARG A 16 10.05 -13.39 -19.55
CA ARG A 16 11.23 -14.27 -19.67
C ARG A 16 12.16 -14.14 -18.46
N ASP A 17 12.45 -12.93 -17.99
CA ASP A 17 13.58 -12.72 -17.07
C ASP A 17 13.16 -12.38 -15.63
N TYR A 18 11.93 -11.89 -15.40
CA TYR A 18 11.53 -11.31 -14.11
C TYR A 18 10.30 -11.96 -13.47
N TRP A 19 9.24 -12.23 -14.25
CA TRP A 19 7.98 -12.76 -13.73
C TRP A 19 8.20 -14.06 -12.94
N GLN A 20 7.84 -14.05 -11.65
CA GLN A 20 8.06 -15.15 -10.70
C GLN A 20 9.52 -15.63 -10.58
N LYS A 21 10.51 -14.77 -10.91
CA LYS A 21 11.93 -15.10 -10.87
C LYS A 21 12.74 -14.16 -9.98
N LYS A 22 12.62 -12.85 -10.21
CA LYS A 22 13.36 -11.83 -9.44
C LYS A 22 12.62 -10.49 -9.44
N PRO A 23 12.80 -9.66 -8.40
CA PRO A 23 12.18 -8.33 -8.33
C PRO A 23 12.67 -7.41 -9.46
N LEU A 24 11.82 -6.47 -9.88
CA LEU A 24 12.11 -5.44 -10.87
C LEU A 24 11.50 -4.10 -10.44
N LEU A 25 12.30 -3.04 -10.41
CA LEU A 25 11.83 -1.67 -10.24
C LEU A 25 11.67 -0.99 -11.61
N ILE A 26 10.44 -0.68 -12.01
CA ILE A 26 10.13 0.07 -13.25
C ILE A 26 10.05 1.57 -12.93
N LYS A 27 11.19 2.26 -13.05
CA LYS A 27 11.27 3.71 -12.75
C LYS A 27 10.38 4.51 -13.70
N GLY A 28 9.47 5.30 -13.14
CA GLY A 28 8.56 6.16 -13.91
C GLY A 28 7.57 5.40 -14.80
N GLY A 29 7.24 4.15 -14.45
CA GLY A 29 6.34 3.31 -15.25
C GLY A 29 4.96 3.95 -15.44
N LEU A 30 4.39 4.52 -14.39
CA LEU A 30 3.12 5.24 -14.42
C LEU A 30 3.36 6.76 -14.45
N ALA A 31 3.72 7.29 -15.62
CA ALA A 31 3.97 8.71 -15.75
C ALA A 31 2.68 9.54 -15.58
N GLY A 32 2.74 10.57 -14.73
CA GLY A 32 1.57 11.42 -14.45
C GLY A 32 0.49 10.74 -13.61
N TRP A 33 0.85 9.70 -12.86
CA TRP A 33 -0.08 9.03 -11.95
C TRP A 33 -0.70 10.01 -10.95
N GLN A 34 -2.01 9.88 -10.75
CA GLN A 34 -2.77 10.54 -9.70
C GLN A 34 -3.52 9.45 -8.94
N ASN A 35 -3.53 9.54 -7.61
CA ASN A 35 -4.25 8.57 -6.79
C ASN A 35 -5.76 8.72 -7.07
N PRO A 36 -6.47 7.62 -7.38
CA PRO A 36 -7.90 7.67 -7.71
C PRO A 36 -8.79 7.86 -6.49
N ILE A 37 -8.22 7.79 -5.28
CA ILE A 37 -8.90 7.91 -4.00
C ILE A 37 -8.01 8.70 -3.04
N THR A 38 -8.62 9.55 -2.22
CA THR A 38 -7.96 10.31 -1.16
C THR A 38 -7.74 9.46 0.10
N ALA A 39 -6.94 9.96 1.04
CA ALA A 39 -6.73 9.28 2.32
C ALA A 39 -8.05 9.16 3.12
N ASP A 40 -8.86 10.22 3.15
CA ASP A 40 -10.15 10.25 3.85
C ASP A 40 -11.16 9.29 3.23
N GLU A 41 -11.23 9.23 1.91
CA GLU A 41 -12.11 8.26 1.21
C GLU A 41 -11.65 6.82 1.47
N LEU A 42 -10.34 6.55 1.49
CA LEU A 42 -9.80 5.23 1.84
C LEU A 42 -10.10 4.86 3.30
N ALA A 43 -9.98 5.83 4.22
CA ALA A 43 -10.37 5.65 5.62
C ALA A 43 -11.87 5.32 5.72
N GLY A 44 -12.72 6.04 4.97
CA GLY A 44 -14.16 5.77 4.86
C GLY A 44 -14.47 4.33 4.43
N LEU A 45 -13.77 3.79 3.43
CA LEU A 45 -13.92 2.39 3.03
C LEU A 45 -13.57 1.41 4.15
N ALA A 46 -12.62 1.76 5.03
CA ALA A 46 -12.20 0.90 6.12
C ALA A 46 -13.24 0.80 7.26
N LEU A 47 -14.31 1.62 7.25
CA LEU A 47 -15.46 1.51 8.15
C LEU A 47 -16.49 0.48 7.66
N GLU A 48 -16.44 0.07 6.38
CA GLU A 48 -17.46 -0.78 5.80
C GLU A 48 -17.28 -2.25 6.20
N ASP A 49 -18.32 -2.88 6.74
CA ASP A 49 -18.29 -4.26 7.27
C ASP A 49 -17.80 -5.32 6.28
N HIS A 50 -17.97 -5.07 4.98
CA HIS A 50 -17.62 -6.00 3.91
C HIS A 50 -16.25 -5.73 3.29
N VAL A 51 -15.54 -4.71 3.77
CA VAL A 51 -14.20 -4.35 3.31
C VAL A 51 -13.17 -4.86 4.32
N GLU A 52 -12.27 -5.73 3.85
CA GLU A 52 -11.13 -6.14 4.67
C GLU A 52 -10.12 -5.00 4.80
N SER A 53 -9.93 -4.51 6.02
CA SER A 53 -8.96 -3.46 6.33
C SER A 53 -8.11 -3.83 7.55
N ARG A 54 -6.91 -3.25 7.65
CA ARG A 54 -5.97 -3.50 8.76
C ARG A 54 -5.19 -2.23 9.07
N LEU A 55 -4.94 -2.00 10.36
CA LEU A 55 -3.96 -1.03 10.84
C LEU A 55 -2.75 -1.78 11.37
N ILE A 56 -1.56 -1.34 10.96
CA ILE A 56 -0.28 -1.91 11.41
C ILE A 56 0.53 -0.77 12.02
N HIS A 57 0.79 -0.88 13.32
CA HIS A 57 1.57 0.11 14.06
C HIS A 57 2.92 -0.48 14.46
N ALA A 58 3.99 0.29 14.22
CA ALA A 58 5.31 0.00 14.74
C ALA A 58 5.64 1.00 15.86
N ARG A 59 5.88 0.51 17.08
CA ARG A 59 6.39 1.33 18.18
C ARG A 59 7.86 0.99 18.41
N PRO A 60 8.80 1.95 18.26
CA PRO A 60 10.20 1.72 18.57
C PRO A 60 10.36 1.21 20.02
N ILE A 61 11.17 0.18 20.22
CA ILE A 61 11.48 -0.32 21.55
C ILE A 61 12.64 0.51 22.11
N ALA A 62 12.49 0.98 23.36
CA ALA A 62 13.53 1.76 24.02
C ALA A 62 14.85 0.97 24.05
N ASN A 63 15.95 1.63 23.69
CA ASN A 63 17.30 1.04 23.58
C ASN A 63 17.50 0.03 22.44
N SER A 64 16.62 0.01 21.42
CA SER A 64 16.84 -0.74 20.17
C SER A 64 16.69 0.18 18.96
N ILE A 65 17.66 0.11 18.04
CA ILE A 65 17.66 0.90 16.79
C ILE A 65 16.95 0.11 15.66
N THR A 66 16.86 -1.20 15.82
CA THR A 66 16.41 -2.13 14.77
C THR A 66 15.10 -2.82 15.08
N GLU A 67 14.65 -2.78 16.33
CA GLU A 67 13.45 -3.49 16.76
C GLU A 67 12.28 -2.53 17.02
N SER A 68 11.09 -3.00 16.68
CA SER A 68 9.85 -2.32 16.96
C SER A 68 8.84 -3.32 17.47
N GLN A 69 8.03 -2.91 18.44
CA GLN A 69 6.84 -3.63 18.82
C GLN A 69 5.79 -3.41 17.74
N TRP A 70 5.35 -4.50 17.12
CA TRP A 70 4.33 -4.48 16.08
C TRP A 70 2.96 -4.78 16.68
N ILE A 71 1.98 -3.95 16.31
CA ILE A 71 0.57 -4.13 16.69
C ILE A 71 -0.24 -4.19 15.39
N LEU A 72 -1.14 -5.16 15.31
CA LEU A 72 -2.06 -5.33 14.18
C LEU A 72 -3.50 -5.27 14.69
N GLU A 73 -4.30 -4.41 14.09
CA GLU A 73 -5.74 -4.30 14.31
C GLU A 73 -6.45 -4.62 12.99
N GLN A 74 -7.56 -5.36 13.05
CA GLN A 74 -8.38 -5.68 11.87
C GLN A 74 -9.70 -4.91 11.92
N GLY A 75 -10.15 -4.45 10.76
CA GLY A 75 -11.43 -3.76 10.61
C GLY A 75 -12.63 -4.71 10.65
N PRO A 76 -13.84 -4.17 10.42
CA PRO A 76 -14.11 -2.75 10.13
C PRO A 76 -13.75 -1.85 11.31
N PHE A 77 -13.31 -0.62 11.02
CA PHE A 77 -12.97 0.36 12.04
C PHE A 77 -14.14 1.31 12.32
N SER A 78 -14.21 1.83 13.54
CA SER A 78 -15.07 2.99 13.82
C SER A 78 -14.39 4.28 13.36
N GLU A 79 -15.16 5.29 12.94
CA GLU A 79 -14.66 6.63 12.62
C GLU A 79 -13.75 7.18 13.73
N GLN A 80 -14.17 7.05 14.99
CA GLN A 80 -13.42 7.55 16.16
C GLN A 80 -12.03 6.92 16.28
N ARG A 81 -11.86 5.67 15.84
CA ARG A 81 -10.57 4.96 15.90
C ARG A 81 -9.60 5.48 14.82
N LEU A 82 -10.12 5.83 13.65
CA LEU A 82 -9.31 6.39 12.57
C LEU A 82 -8.98 7.86 12.82
N SER A 83 -9.91 8.65 13.33
CA SER A 83 -9.66 10.05 13.72
C SER A 83 -8.68 10.19 14.88
N SER A 84 -8.43 9.12 15.64
CA SER A 84 -7.43 9.12 16.72
C SER A 84 -6.02 8.76 16.24
N LEU A 85 -5.81 8.56 14.93
CA LEU A 85 -4.48 8.33 14.36
C LEU A 85 -3.78 9.68 14.18
N ASP A 86 -2.49 9.73 14.51
CA ASP A 86 -1.65 10.89 14.21
C ASP A 86 -1.50 11.04 12.68
N GLU A 87 -1.38 12.27 12.17
CA GLU A 87 -1.07 12.56 10.76
C GLU A 87 0.36 12.14 10.36
#